data_AF-A0A7Y2JH27-F1
#
_entry.id   AF-A0A7Y2JH27-F1
#
_cell.length_a   1.000
_cell.length_b   1.000
_cell.length_c   1.000
_cell.angle_alpha   90.00
_cell.angle_beta   90.00
_cell.angle_gamma   90.00
#
_symmetry.space_group_name_H-M   'P 1'
#
loop_
_entity.id
_entity.type
_entity.pdbx_description
1 polymer ?
#
loop_
_entity_poly.entity_id
_entity_poly.type
_entity_poly.pdbx_seq_one_letter_code
_entity_poly.pdbx_strand_id
1 'polypeptide(L)'
;MTKTKQTFIFGFALFAGFFGAGNLILPPMLGFNAGDDWWLVALGFITTATLIPLISLFGHAKLQGNMLDFGKKVSPVFSLVYCLIIYLIIITLPCPRTAAVTHEMAIAPFFNVHPLTTSTIYFLLAFLFVMNRTKVLGILGKYLTPILV
;
A
#
# COMPACT_ATOMS: atom_id res chain seq x y z
N MET A 1 -22.68 7.36 12.72
CA MET A 1 -21.43 8.17 12.63
C MET A 1 -21.72 9.36 11.71
N THR A 2 -21.26 10.57 12.05
CA THR A 2 -21.41 11.74 11.18
C THR A 2 -20.63 11.55 9.87
N LYS A 3 -21.15 12.04 8.73
CA LYS A 3 -20.52 11.91 7.40
C LYS A 3 -19.08 12.41 7.39
N THR A 4 -18.79 13.45 8.17
CA THR A 4 -17.44 14.01 8.34
C THR A 4 -16.47 12.99 8.94
N LYS A 5 -16.86 12.28 10.00
CA LYS A 5 -16.01 11.27 10.66
C LYS A 5 -15.70 10.09 9.74
N GLN A 6 -16.66 9.66 8.93
CA GLN A 6 -16.42 8.61 7.93
C GLN A 6 -15.44 9.08 6.85
N THR A 7 -15.58 10.32 6.37
CA THR A 7 -14.69 10.89 5.36
C THR A 7 -13.24 10.93 5.84
N PHE A 8 -13.01 11.36 7.09
CA PHE A 8 -11.67 11.32 7.68
C PHE A 8 -11.11 9.90 7.81
N ILE A 9 -11.92 8.94 8.27
CA ILE A 9 -11.47 7.53 8.39
C ILE A 9 -11.09 6.95 7.03
N PHE A 10 -11.87 7.23 5.98
CA PHE A 10 -11.54 6.81 4.61
C PHE A 10 -10.30 7.54 4.07
N GLY A 11 -10.18 8.84 4.30
CA GLY A 11 -8.99 9.62 3.92
C GLY A 11 -7.73 9.09 4.59
N PHE A 12 -7.78 8.78 5.89
CA PHE A 12 -6.69 8.14 6.61
C PHE A 12 -6.39 6.73 6.10
N ALA A 13 -7.41 5.91 5.83
CA ALA A 13 -7.19 4.59 5.25
C ALA A 13 -6.51 4.66 3.87
N LEU A 14 -6.88 5.63 3.04
CA LEU A 14 -6.22 5.89 1.75
C LEU A 14 -4.79 6.37 1.95
N PHE A 15 -4.57 7.33 2.85
CA PHE A 15 -3.22 7.80 3.20
C PHE A 15 -2.34 6.64 3.67
N ALA A 16 -2.79 5.83 4.62
CA ALA A 16 -2.03 4.67 5.10
C ALA A 16 -1.75 3.63 4.00
N GLY A 17 -2.67 3.46 3.06
CA GLY A 17 -2.45 2.59 1.90
C GLY A 17 -1.32 3.08 0.99
N PHE A 18 -1.20 4.40 0.79
CA PHE A 18 -0.14 5.01 -0.02
C PHE A 18 1.14 5.32 0.77
N PHE A 19 1.06 5.49 2.09
CA PHE A 19 2.19 5.83 2.97
C PHE A 19 2.84 4.56 3.55
N GLY A 20 3.02 3.53 2.73
CA GLY A 20 3.68 2.29 3.14
C GLY A 20 5.19 2.46 3.32
N ALA A 21 5.84 1.47 3.96
CA ALA A 21 7.28 1.49 4.25
C ALA A 21 8.19 1.71 3.02
N GLY A 22 7.76 1.27 1.83
CA GLY A 22 8.46 1.53 0.57
C GLY A 22 8.52 3.03 0.21
N ASN A 23 7.47 3.79 0.53
CA ASN A 23 7.39 5.23 0.27
C ASN A 23 7.99 6.07 1.39
N LEU A 24 8.32 5.46 2.52
CA LEU A 24 9.08 6.10 3.60
C LEU A 24 10.60 6.06 3.36
N ILE A 25 11.09 5.02 2.68
CA ILE A 25 12.53 4.79 2.49
C ILE A 25 13.00 5.33 1.13
N LEU A 26 12.26 4.98 0.07
CA LEU A 26 12.73 5.20 -1.30
C LEU A 26 12.79 6.69 -1.70
N PRO A 27 11.81 7.55 -1.37
CA PRO A 27 11.87 8.96 -1.77
C PRO A 27 12.97 9.75 -1.05
N PRO A 28 13.17 9.64 0.27
CA PRO A 28 14.30 10.29 0.94
C PRO A 28 15.64 9.78 0.41
N MET A 29 15.77 8.47 0.16
CA MET A 29 17.00 7.90 -0.40
C MET A 29 17.30 8.44 -1.80
N LEU A 30 16.31 8.47 -2.70
CA LEU A 30 16.47 9.01 -4.05
C LEU A 30 16.72 10.52 -4.04
N GLY A 31 16.03 11.26 -3.17
CA GLY A 31 16.24 12.70 -2.99
C GLY A 31 17.64 13.01 -2.47
N PHE A 32 18.13 12.24 -1.49
CA PHE A 32 19.49 12.37 -0.99
C PHE A 32 20.54 12.08 -2.08
N ASN A 33 20.34 11.01 -2.85
CA ASN A 33 21.23 10.66 -3.96
C ASN A 33 21.23 11.69 -5.11
N ALA A 34 20.14 12.46 -5.26
CA ALA A 34 20.04 13.50 -6.28
C ALA A 34 20.69 14.83 -5.88
N GLY A 35 21.09 15.00 -4.61
CA GLY A 35 21.77 16.20 -4.14
C GLY A 35 20.94 17.47 -4.38
N ASP A 36 21.52 18.44 -5.10
CA ASP A 36 20.87 19.72 -5.40
C ASP A 36 19.60 19.58 -6.26
N ASP A 37 19.49 18.50 -7.06
CA ASP A 37 18.35 18.21 -7.93
C ASP A 37 17.23 17.39 -7.25
N TRP A 38 17.25 17.29 -5.91
CA TRP A 38 16.24 16.55 -5.15
C TRP A 38 14.80 16.96 -5.47
N TRP A 39 14.58 18.21 -5.85
CA TRP A 39 13.26 18.76 -6.17
C TRP A 39 12.66 18.13 -7.43
N LEU A 40 13.48 17.74 -8.41
CA LEU A 40 13.04 17.00 -9.61
C LEU A 40 12.57 15.59 -9.23
N VAL A 41 13.31 14.92 -8.33
CA VAL A 41 12.91 13.62 -7.77
C VAL A 41 11.59 13.74 -7.01
N ALA A 42 11.42 14.80 -6.21
CA ALA A 42 10.17 15.05 -5.49
C ALA A 42 8.99 15.23 -6.45
N LEU A 43 9.14 16.01 -7.52
CA LEU A 43 8.09 16.20 -8.52
C LEU A 43 7.75 14.88 -9.25
N GLY A 44 8.76 14.12 -9.66
CA GLY A 44 8.55 12.79 -10.25
C GLY A 44 7.83 11.83 -9.30
N PHE A 45 8.18 11.86 -8.02
CA PHE A 45 7.54 11.01 -7.02
C PHE A 45 6.10 11.43 -6.74
N ILE A 46 5.81 12.72 -6.57
CA ILE A 46 4.44 13.22 -6.35
C ILE A 46 3.53 12.87 -7.54
N THR A 47 4.02 13.07 -8.76
CA THR A 47 3.23 12.77 -9.96
C THR A 47 2.92 11.27 -10.09
N THR A 48 3.93 10.42 -9.91
CA THR A 48 3.79 8.97 -10.13
C THR A 48 3.19 8.21 -8.95
N ALA A 49 3.54 8.57 -7.72
CA ALA A 49 3.13 7.85 -6.51
C ALA A 49 1.87 8.43 -5.85
N THR A 50 1.47 9.65 -6.21
CA THR A 50 0.27 10.30 -5.62
C THR A 50 -0.76 10.66 -6.69
N LEU A 51 -0.42 11.50 -7.67
CA LEU A 51 -1.42 12.02 -8.61
C LEU A 51 -2.03 10.91 -9.50
N ILE A 52 -1.19 10.10 -10.15
CA ILE A 52 -1.66 9.01 -11.02
C ILE A 52 -2.52 8.01 -10.24
N PRO A 53 -2.09 7.43 -9.09
CA PRO A 53 -2.91 6.49 -8.34
C PRO A 53 -4.22 7.07 -7.84
N LEU A 54 -4.25 8.36 -7.48
CA LEU A 54 -5.45 9.04 -7.00
C LEU A 54 -6.46 9.25 -8.14
N ILE A 55 -5.99 9.59 -9.35
CA ILE A 55 -6.83 9.62 -10.57
C ILE A 55 -7.34 8.21 -10.91
N SER A 56 -6.47 7.19 -10.84
CA SER A 56 -6.86 5.79 -11.07
C SER A 56 -7.93 5.33 -10.08
N LEU A 57 -7.82 5.70 -8.81
CA LEU A 57 -8.80 5.40 -7.77
C LEU A 57 -10.17 6.03 -8.10
N PHE A 58 -10.20 7.30 -8.53
CA PHE A 58 -11.44 7.94 -8.97
C PHE A 58 -12.06 7.23 -10.18
N GLY A 59 -11.23 6.83 -11.15
CA GLY A 59 -11.67 6.06 -12.32
C GLY A 59 -12.31 4.73 -11.90
N HIS A 60 -11.69 4.01 -10.97
CA HIS A 60 -12.22 2.76 -10.43
C HIS A 60 -13.52 2.98 -9.63
N ALA A 61 -13.56 4.02 -8.79
CA ALA A 61 -14.74 4.36 -8.00
C ALA A 61 -15.98 4.68 -8.85
N LYS A 62 -15.81 5.30 -10.03
CA LYS A 62 -16.92 5.57 -10.97
C LYS A 62 -17.47 4.32 -11.65
N LEU A 63 -16.64 3.30 -11.83
CA LEU A 63 -17.00 2.07 -12.53
C LEU A 63 -17.88 1.13 -11.70
N GLN A 64 -17.86 1.28 -10.36
CA GLN A 64 -18.69 0.53 -9.41
C GLN A 64 -18.74 -0.97 -9.72
N GLY A 65 -17.69 -1.70 -9.35
CA GLY A 65 -17.58 -3.14 -9.60
C GLY A 65 -16.26 -3.73 -9.11
N ASN A 66 -16.05 -5.01 -9.37
CA ASN A 66 -14.82 -5.69 -9.00
C ASN A 66 -13.72 -5.43 -10.03
N MET A 67 -12.49 -5.85 -9.72
CA MET A 67 -11.35 -5.71 -10.63
C MET A 67 -11.58 -6.36 -12.00
N LEU A 68 -12.31 -7.48 -12.05
CA LEU A 68 -12.72 -8.12 -13.29
C LEU A 68 -13.72 -7.29 -14.10
N ASP A 69 -14.60 -6.54 -13.44
CA ASP A 69 -15.60 -5.72 -14.13
C ASP A 69 -14.96 -4.48 -14.79
N PHE A 70 -13.81 -4.06 -14.26
CA PHE A 70 -12.97 -3.04 -14.88
C PHE A 70 -12.44 -3.49 -16.25
N GLY A 71 -11.79 -4.66 -16.31
CA GLY A 71 -11.19 -5.17 -17.56
C GLY A 71 -12.20 -5.67 -18.59
N LYS A 72 -13.41 -6.08 -18.15
CA LYS A 72 -14.47 -6.57 -19.04
C LYS A 72 -14.95 -5.53 -20.05
N LYS A 73 -14.78 -4.23 -19.77
CA LYS A 73 -15.07 -3.16 -20.73
C LYS A 73 -14.24 -3.23 -22.01
N VAL A 74 -13.06 -3.85 -21.95
CA VAL A 74 -12.20 -4.08 -23.12
C VAL A 74 -12.55 -5.44 -23.74
N SER A 75 -12.35 -6.53 -22.98
CA SER A 75 -12.81 -7.87 -23.33
C SER A 75 -12.74 -8.80 -22.11
N PRO A 76 -13.54 -9.89 -22.07
CA PRO A 76 -13.49 -10.86 -20.96
C PRO A 76 -12.11 -11.52 -20.79
N VAL A 77 -11.42 -11.81 -21.90
CA VAL A 77 -10.09 -12.44 -21.88
C VAL A 77 -9.04 -11.45 -21.38
N PHE A 78 -9.07 -10.20 -21.84
CA PHE A 78 -8.19 -9.15 -21.35
C PHE A 78 -8.32 -8.95 -19.83
N SER A 79 -9.56 -8.95 -19.34
CA SER A 79 -9.84 -8.80 -17.91
C SER A 79 -9.20 -9.90 -17.06
N LEU A 80 -9.33 -11.15 -17.50
CA LEU A 80 -8.79 -12.29 -16.78
C LEU A 80 -7.26 -12.23 -16.73
N VAL A 81 -6.60 -11.98 -17.88
CA VAL A 81 -5.14 -11.86 -17.96
C VAL A 81 -4.64 -10.69 -17.11
N TYR A 82 -5.30 -9.54 -17.18
CA TYR A 82 -4.97 -8.37 -16.37
C TYR A 82 -5.03 -8.68 -14.87
N CYS A 83 -6.13 -9.30 -14.40
CA CYS A 83 -6.27 -9.69 -13.00
C CYS A 83 -5.19 -10.69 -12.55
N LEU A 84 -4.88 -11.70 -13.37
CA LEU A 84 -3.81 -12.66 -13.07
C LEU A 84 -2.45 -11.98 -12.90
N ILE A 85 -2.08 -11.10 -13.84
CA ILE A 85 -0.80 -10.38 -13.80
C ILE A 85 -0.71 -9.52 -12.53
N ILE A 86 -1.75 -8.76 -12.21
CA ILE A 86 -1.73 -7.90 -11.02
C ILE A 86 -1.67 -8.73 -9.74
N TYR A 87 -2.44 -9.81 -9.63
CA TYR A 87 -2.34 -10.69 -8.46
C TYR A 87 -0.95 -11.30 -8.32
N LEU A 88 -0.33 -11.72 -9.42
CA LEU A 88 1.04 -12.21 -9.42
C LEU A 88 2.02 -11.14 -8.91
N ILE A 89 1.89 -9.90 -9.41
CA ILE A 89 2.71 -8.76 -8.96
C ILE A 89 2.55 -8.54 -7.46
N ILE A 90 1.31 -8.49 -6.95
CA ILE A 90 1.03 -8.25 -5.53
C ILE A 90 1.68 -9.32 -4.64
N ILE A 91 1.54 -10.59 -5.02
CA ILE A 91 2.06 -11.72 -4.24
C ILE A 91 3.59 -11.77 -4.29
N THR A 92 4.21 -11.45 -5.43
CA THR A 92 5.66 -11.61 -5.65
C THR A 92 6.50 -10.42 -5.23
N LEU A 93 5.95 -9.20 -5.26
CA LEU A 93 6.73 -7.98 -5.06
C LEU A 93 6.33 -7.22 -3.78
N PRO A 94 5.15 -6.58 -3.67
CA PRO A 94 4.77 -5.86 -2.45
C PRO A 94 4.72 -6.71 -1.20
N CYS A 95 4.05 -7.88 -1.23
CA CYS A 95 3.85 -8.71 -0.05
C CYS A 95 5.16 -9.15 0.64
N PRO A 96 6.15 -9.74 -0.06
CA PRO A 96 7.41 -10.10 0.58
C PRO A 96 8.23 -8.86 0.96
N ARG A 97 8.15 -7.77 0.18
CA ARG A 97 8.86 -6.53 0.48
C ARG A 97 8.42 -5.92 1.81
N THR A 98 7.13 -5.91 2.15
CA THR A 98 6.69 -5.33 3.42
C THR A 98 7.22 -6.11 4.61
N ALA A 99 7.25 -7.45 4.54
CA ALA A 99 7.84 -8.29 5.58
C ALA A 99 9.35 -8.05 5.73
N ALA A 100 10.08 -7.98 4.61
CA ALA A 100 11.52 -7.72 4.61
C ALA A 100 11.85 -6.35 5.20
N VAL A 101 11.14 -5.30 4.81
CA VAL A 101 11.38 -3.94 5.34
C VAL A 101 11.05 -3.87 6.83
N THR A 102 10.01 -4.56 7.31
CA THR A 102 9.74 -4.65 8.75
C THR A 102 10.88 -5.33 9.50
N HIS A 103 11.45 -6.40 8.96
CA HIS A 103 12.61 -7.05 9.57
C HIS A 103 13.82 -6.11 9.63
N GLU A 104 14.22 -5.56 8.48
CA GLU A 104 15.43 -4.72 8.34
C GLU A 104 15.37 -3.45 9.18
N MET A 105 14.21 -2.80 9.25
CA MET A 105 14.09 -1.48 9.89
C MET A 105 13.68 -1.54 11.36
N ALA A 106 12.87 -2.53 11.75
CA ALA A 106 12.29 -2.58 13.11
C ALA A 106 12.89 -3.67 14.00
N ILE A 107 13.39 -4.78 13.44
CA ILE A 107 13.89 -5.91 14.24
C ILE A 107 15.40 -6.02 14.18
N ALA A 108 15.99 -6.07 12.99
CA ALA A 108 17.43 -6.26 12.78
C ALA A 108 18.32 -5.26 13.57
N PRO A 109 17.95 -3.97 13.73
CA PRO A 109 18.78 -3.02 14.49
C PRO A 109 18.80 -3.28 16.00
N PHE A 110 17.79 -3.96 16.55
CA PHE A 110 17.60 -4.13 17.99
C PHE A 110 17.75 -5.59 18.45
N PHE A 111 17.46 -6.55 17.58
CA PHE A 111 17.42 -7.98 17.90
C PHE A 111 18.05 -8.80 16.77
N ASN A 112 18.89 -9.77 17.14
CA ASN A 112 19.56 -10.67 16.20
C ASN A 112 18.69 -11.92 15.95
N VAL A 113 17.55 -11.72 15.28
CA VAL A 113 16.56 -12.77 14.98
C VAL A 113 16.64 -13.15 13.51
N HIS A 114 16.46 -14.43 13.17
CA HIS A 114 16.49 -14.88 11.78
C HIS A 114 15.34 -14.27 10.94
N PRO A 115 15.59 -13.78 9.70
CA PRO A 115 14.57 -13.13 8.86
C PRO A 115 13.32 -13.97 8.58
N LEU A 116 13.47 -15.30 8.49
CA LEU A 116 12.35 -16.23 8.33
C LEU A 116 11.38 -16.14 9.52
N THR A 117 11.89 -16.10 10.75
CA THR A 117 11.06 -16.07 11.96
C THR A 117 10.22 -14.80 12.01
N THR A 118 10.83 -13.64 11.73
CA THR A 118 10.11 -12.37 11.68
C THR A 118 9.10 -12.32 10.54
N SER A 119 9.44 -12.89 9.37
CA SER A 119 8.52 -12.96 8.23
C SER A 119 7.32 -13.86 8.52
N THR A 120 7.53 -15.02 9.15
CA THR A 120 6.45 -15.93 9.55
C THR A 120 5.51 -15.24 10.55
N ILE A 121 6.04 -14.57 11.56
CA ILE A 121 5.22 -13.84 12.54
C ILE A 121 4.46 -12.71 11.85
N TYR A 122 5.12 -11.95 10.97
CA TYR A 122 4.50 -10.86 10.22
C TYR A 122 3.30 -11.36 9.38
N PHE A 123 3.49 -12.41 8.59
CA PHE A 123 2.42 -12.96 7.75
C PHE A 123 1.30 -13.61 8.57
N LEU A 124 1.63 -14.23 9.71
CA LEU A 124 0.63 -14.79 10.62
C LEU A 124 -0.25 -13.69 11.24
N LEU A 125 0.35 -12.60 11.70
CA LEU A 125 -0.40 -11.43 12.19
C LEU A 125 -1.24 -10.81 11.06
N ALA A 126 -0.65 -10.59 9.88
CA ALA A 126 -1.36 -10.06 8.73
C ALA A 126 -2.58 -10.92 8.37
N PHE A 127 -2.42 -12.25 8.38
CA PHE A 127 -3.51 -13.19 8.15
C PHE A 127 -4.63 -13.05 9.18
N LEU A 128 -4.30 -12.97 10.47
CA LEU A 128 -5.28 -12.80 11.56
C LEU A 128 -6.09 -11.50 11.39
N PHE A 129 -5.45 -10.40 11.01
CA PHE A 129 -6.15 -9.14 10.77
C PHE A 129 -7.05 -9.22 9.52
N VAL A 130 -6.54 -9.77 8.41
CA VAL A 130 -7.27 -9.85 7.13
C VAL A 130 -8.49 -10.78 7.21
N MET A 131 -8.45 -11.81 8.05
CA MET A 131 -9.57 -12.72 8.27
C MET A 131 -10.85 -11.99 8.70
N ASN A 132 -10.75 -10.78 9.27
CA ASN A 132 -11.89 -9.96 9.66
C ASN A 132 -12.02 -8.68 8.81
N ARG A 133 -12.32 -8.84 7.51
CA ARG A 133 -12.36 -7.76 6.50
C ARG A 133 -13.11 -6.50 6.93
N THR A 134 -14.25 -6.64 7.62
CA THR A 134 -15.07 -5.50 8.07
C THR A 134 -14.36 -4.65 9.13
N LYS A 135 -13.51 -5.27 9.95
CA LYS A 135 -12.74 -4.57 11.00
C LYS A 135 -11.44 -3.99 10.46
N VAL A 136 -10.84 -4.55 9.40
CA VAL A 136 -9.56 -4.09 8.84
C VAL A 136 -9.59 -2.61 8.48
N LEU A 137 -10.59 -2.16 7.72
CA LEU A 137 -10.73 -0.74 7.33
C LEU A 137 -10.89 0.17 8.56
N GLY A 138 -11.64 -0.28 9.56
CA GLY A 138 -11.79 0.45 10.82
C GLY A 138 -10.50 0.49 11.63
N ILE A 139 -9.74 -0.60 11.68
CA ILE A 139 -8.48 -0.71 12.41
C ILE A 139 -7.40 0.17 11.75
N LEU A 140 -7.29 0.10 10.42
CA LEU A 140 -6.35 0.91 9.65
C LEU A 140 -6.61 2.41 9.83
N GLY A 141 -7.83 2.87 9.54
CA GLY A 141 -8.15 4.29 9.56
C GLY A 141 -8.31 4.90 10.97
N LYS A 142 -8.74 4.12 11.96
CA LYS A 142 -8.98 4.62 13.33
C LYS A 142 -7.77 4.52 14.25
N TYR A 143 -6.92 3.52 14.08
CA TYR A 143 -5.83 3.23 15.02
C TYR A 143 -4.45 3.31 14.35
N LEU A 144 -4.23 2.61 13.25
CA LEU A 144 -2.88 2.58 12.64
C LEU A 144 -2.48 3.90 12.00
N THR A 145 -3.40 4.58 11.32
CA THR A 145 -3.05 5.83 10.62
C THR A 145 -2.78 7.01 11.57
N PRO A 146 -3.59 7.24 12.63
CA PRO A 146 -3.31 8.32 13.58
C PRO A 146 -2.07 8.12 14.45
N ILE A 147 -1.53 6.89 14.51
CA ILE A 147 -0.24 6.62 15.15
C ILE A 147 0.92 6.99 14.22
N LEU A 148 0.65 7.01 12.91
CA LEU A 148 1.65 7.11 11.86
C LEU A 148 1.84 8.57 11.37
N VAL A 149 0.79 9.38 11.47
CA VAL A 149 0.79 10.85 11.28
C VAL A 149 1.00 11.55 12.62
#